data_AF-A0A147IRF9-F1
#
_entry.id   AF-A0A147IRF9-F1
#
_cell.length_a   1.000
_cell.length_b   1.000
_cell.length_c   1.000
_cell.angle_alpha   90.00
_cell.angle_beta   90.00
_cell.angle_gamma   90.00
#
_symmetry.space_group_name_H-M   'P 1'
#
loop_
_entity.id
_entity.type
_entity.pdbx_description
1 polymer ?
#
loop_
_entity_poly.entity_id
_entity_poly.type
_entity_poly.pdbx_seq_one_letter_code
_entity_poly.pdbx_strand_id
1 'polypeptide(L)'
;MPTLLAALLRLSALLSIAAMPVMAQAQSCDGALPAAGPDGRVAGHFPYGDAAPADIVPAPAGFGLKPYCRLHRAMIPDLLRMLNAAKADPSVGGTLHGLSCHREVARQRNVFCRDHSVSAAERAISVAPAGHSEHATGYAIDFAVRPAKGCPDAEACMAATPAARWLIANAPRFGFEMSFPAGNNQRVKWEPWHWRWVGTSPNEPGAAQARAVFARARAQFPANPGVRDPLKVMVTSQPPVPAAPPAPPAPVVKKGKRR
;
A
#
# COMPACT_ATOMS: atom_id res chain seq x y z
N MET A 1 -67.25 8.25 28.98
CA MET A 1 -66.20 7.62 29.81
C MET A 1 -65.30 6.82 28.89
N PRO A 2 -63.97 7.05 28.90
CA PRO A 2 -63.08 6.75 27.78
C PRO A 2 -62.35 5.41 27.94
N THR A 3 -61.98 4.77 26.83
CA THR A 3 -60.91 3.76 26.83
C THR A 3 -59.94 4.05 25.69
N LEU A 4 -58.70 4.28 26.11
CA LEU A 4 -57.54 4.68 25.32
C LEU A 4 -57.21 3.64 24.25
N LEU A 5 -56.98 4.10 23.02
CA LEU A 5 -56.30 3.32 21.99
C LEU A 5 -54.80 3.67 22.05
N ALA A 6 -54.01 2.79 22.67
CA ALA A 6 -52.55 2.91 22.72
C ALA A 6 -51.94 2.49 21.37
N ALA A 7 -51.22 3.41 20.73
CA ALA A 7 -50.44 3.14 19.53
C ALA A 7 -49.14 2.40 19.89
N LEU A 8 -49.01 1.15 19.44
CA LEU A 8 -47.77 0.38 19.50
C LEU A 8 -46.90 0.71 18.28
N LEU A 9 -45.93 1.61 18.45
CA LEU A 9 -44.84 1.80 17.50
C LEU A 9 -43.87 0.61 17.65
N ARG A 10 -43.90 -0.34 16.71
CA ARG A 10 -42.91 -1.42 16.64
C ARG A 10 -41.61 -0.85 16.07
N LEU A 11 -40.64 -0.57 16.93
CA LEU A 11 -39.28 -0.22 16.53
C LEU A 11 -38.56 -1.53 16.16
N SER A 12 -38.59 -1.90 14.88
CA SER A 12 -37.75 -2.99 14.35
C SER A 12 -36.31 -2.50 14.26
N ALA A 13 -35.51 -2.82 15.28
CA ALA A 13 -34.05 -2.67 15.20
C ALA A 13 -33.50 -3.70 14.20
N LEU A 14 -33.20 -3.26 12.98
CA LEU A 14 -32.38 -4.02 12.04
C LEU A 14 -30.97 -4.12 12.61
N LEU A 15 -30.67 -5.25 13.24
CA LEU A 15 -29.32 -5.60 13.66
C LEU A 15 -28.53 -5.94 12.39
N SER A 16 -27.87 -4.95 11.81
CA SER A 16 -26.89 -5.18 10.74
C SER A 16 -25.73 -5.97 11.32
N ILE A 17 -25.74 -7.28 11.15
CA ILE A 17 -24.59 -8.14 11.43
C ILE A 17 -23.52 -7.72 10.41
N ALA A 18 -22.59 -6.87 10.84
CA ALA A 18 -21.37 -6.63 10.10
C ALA A 18 -20.68 -7.98 9.94
N ALA A 19 -20.63 -8.50 8.71
CA ALA A 19 -19.85 -9.68 8.39
C ALA A 19 -18.39 -9.37 8.70
N MET A 20 -17.93 -9.78 9.88
CA MET A 20 -16.51 -9.77 10.21
C MET A 20 -15.80 -10.59 9.15
N PRO A 21 -14.73 -10.07 8.52
CA PRO A 21 -13.97 -10.86 7.56
C PRO A 21 -13.50 -12.13 8.26
N VAL A 22 -13.95 -13.28 7.77
CA VAL A 22 -13.50 -14.58 8.26
C VAL A 22 -11.98 -14.57 8.08
N MET A 23 -11.25 -14.64 9.19
CA MET A 23 -9.79 -14.69 9.14
C MET A 23 -9.41 -15.91 8.30
N ALA A 24 -8.75 -15.69 7.15
CA ALA A 24 -8.29 -16.77 6.30
C ALA A 24 -7.27 -17.60 7.09
N GLN A 25 -7.56 -18.89 7.28
CA GLN A 25 -6.61 -19.81 7.91
C GLN A 25 -5.46 -20.10 6.96
N ALA A 26 -4.24 -20.15 7.49
CA ALA A 26 -3.09 -20.62 6.72
C ALA A 26 -3.31 -22.07 6.27
N GLN A 27 -3.26 -22.33 4.97
CA GLN A 27 -3.34 -23.69 4.42
C GLN A 27 -1.98 -24.12 3.86
N SER A 28 -1.57 -25.34 4.19
CA SER A 28 -0.38 -26.00 3.65
C SER A 28 -0.76 -27.25 2.83
N CYS A 29 0.26 -27.85 2.21
CA CYS A 29 0.10 -28.90 1.20
C CYS A 29 0.20 -30.26 1.86
N ASP A 30 1.32 -30.53 2.56
CA ASP A 30 1.58 -31.80 3.27
C ASP A 30 2.55 -31.64 4.47
N GLY A 31 2.95 -30.40 4.79
CA GLY A 31 3.89 -30.08 5.87
C GLY A 31 3.28 -29.12 6.88
N ALA A 32 3.65 -29.26 8.16
CA ALA A 32 3.19 -28.35 9.19
C ALA A 32 3.79 -26.96 8.94
N LEU A 33 2.93 -25.98 8.62
CA LEU A 33 3.28 -24.59 8.84
C LEU A 33 3.46 -24.37 10.34
N PRO A 34 4.34 -23.43 10.76
CA PRO A 34 4.39 -23.04 12.16
C PRO A 34 3.00 -22.57 12.60
N ALA A 35 2.63 -22.87 13.84
CA ALA A 35 1.42 -22.34 14.44
C ALA A 35 1.41 -20.81 14.33
N ALA A 36 0.22 -20.23 14.15
CA ALA A 36 0.08 -18.78 14.14
C ALA A 36 0.64 -18.20 15.44
N GLY A 37 1.48 -17.17 15.31
CA GLY A 37 2.00 -16.43 16.47
C GLY A 37 0.90 -15.61 17.15
N PRO A 38 1.20 -14.97 18.29
CA PRO A 38 0.25 -14.12 19.01
C PRO A 38 -0.30 -12.94 18.19
N ASP A 39 0.45 -12.49 17.18
CA ASP A 39 0.07 -11.44 16.24
C ASP A 39 -0.74 -11.96 15.03
N GLY A 40 -1.02 -13.26 14.99
CA GLY A 40 -1.73 -13.98 13.94
C GLY A 40 -0.85 -14.36 12.74
N ARG A 41 0.44 -14.01 12.73
CA ARG A 41 1.31 -14.33 11.59
C ARG A 41 1.66 -15.81 11.52
N VAL A 42 1.80 -16.30 10.30
CA VAL A 42 2.32 -17.62 9.99
C VAL A 42 3.57 -17.47 9.14
N ALA A 43 4.69 -17.99 9.62
CA ALA A 43 6.00 -17.88 8.97
C ALA A 43 6.34 -16.43 8.52
N GLY A 44 6.04 -15.45 9.38
CA GLY A 44 6.27 -14.04 9.10
C GLY A 44 5.15 -13.33 8.34
N HIS A 45 4.17 -14.03 7.77
CA HIS A 45 3.12 -13.39 6.96
C HIS A 45 1.85 -13.11 7.76
N PHE A 46 1.31 -11.89 7.66
CA PHE A 46 -0.01 -11.58 8.24
C PHE A 46 -1.13 -12.27 7.47
N PRO A 47 -2.21 -12.65 8.15
CA PRO A 47 -3.38 -13.19 7.49
C PRO A 47 -4.10 -12.07 6.73
N TYR A 48 -4.46 -12.37 5.49
CA TYR A 48 -5.23 -11.52 4.61
C TYR A 48 -6.40 -12.32 4.04
N GLY A 49 -7.59 -11.71 3.98
CA GLY A 49 -8.73 -12.29 3.27
C GLY A 49 -8.61 -12.13 1.75
N ASP A 50 -9.52 -12.77 1.03
CA ASP A 50 -9.75 -12.46 -0.37
C ASP A 50 -10.45 -11.11 -0.51
N ALA A 51 -10.03 -10.32 -1.50
CA ALA A 51 -10.78 -9.16 -1.94
C ALA A 51 -12.17 -9.56 -2.43
N ALA A 52 -13.15 -8.68 -2.27
CA ALA A 52 -14.47 -8.89 -2.86
C ALA A 52 -14.33 -9.01 -4.38
N PRO A 53 -14.91 -10.04 -5.03
CA PRO A 53 -14.78 -10.23 -6.49
C PRO A 53 -15.22 -9.02 -7.31
N ALA A 54 -16.19 -8.26 -6.80
CA ALA A 54 -16.65 -7.03 -7.42
C ALA A 54 -15.53 -5.97 -7.50
N ASP A 55 -14.66 -5.88 -6.51
CA ASP A 55 -13.61 -4.86 -6.46
C ASP A 55 -12.40 -5.16 -7.34
N ILE A 56 -12.28 -6.40 -7.82
CA ILE A 56 -11.18 -6.86 -8.65
C ILE A 56 -11.52 -6.68 -10.13
N VAL A 57 -10.81 -5.77 -10.80
CA VAL A 57 -11.01 -5.40 -12.21
C VAL A 57 -9.76 -5.74 -13.04
N PRO A 58 -9.88 -5.89 -14.38
CA PRO A 58 -8.71 -6.01 -15.24
C PRO A 58 -7.72 -4.85 -15.03
N ALA A 59 -6.43 -5.15 -15.05
CA ALA A 59 -5.40 -4.12 -15.05
C ALA A 59 -5.41 -3.33 -16.38
N PRO A 60 -4.75 -2.15 -16.44
CA PRO A 60 -4.63 -1.40 -17.68
C PRO A 60 -4.10 -2.25 -18.84
N ALA A 61 -4.61 -2.00 -20.05
CA ALA A 61 -4.20 -2.74 -21.23
C ALA A 61 -2.68 -2.69 -21.43
N GLY A 62 -2.05 -3.86 -21.67
CA GLY A 62 -0.61 -3.98 -21.85
C GLY A 62 0.24 -3.91 -20.57
N PHE A 63 -0.35 -3.64 -19.41
CA PHE A 63 0.40 -3.61 -18.15
C PHE A 63 0.84 -5.01 -17.69
N GLY A 64 -0.09 -5.95 -17.63
CA GLY A 64 0.20 -7.32 -17.18
C GLY A 64 0.99 -8.11 -18.22
N LEU A 65 2.04 -8.80 -17.80
CA LEU A 65 2.75 -9.79 -18.64
C LEU A 65 1.91 -11.05 -18.89
N LYS A 66 0.91 -11.28 -18.05
CA LYS A 66 -0.06 -12.36 -18.15
C LYS A 66 -1.45 -11.78 -18.43
N PRO A 67 -2.29 -12.46 -19.24
CA PRO A 67 -3.59 -11.95 -19.66
C PRO A 67 -4.60 -11.78 -18.51
N TYR A 68 -4.32 -12.37 -17.35
CA TYR A 68 -5.18 -12.37 -16.17
C TYR A 68 -4.70 -11.43 -15.04
N CYS A 69 -3.83 -10.46 -15.33
CA CYS A 69 -3.49 -9.46 -14.30
C CYS A 69 -4.75 -8.64 -13.98
N ARG A 70 -5.25 -8.82 -12.76
CA ARG A 70 -6.39 -8.08 -12.20
C ARG A 70 -5.96 -7.40 -10.92
N LEU A 71 -6.58 -6.28 -10.60
CA LEU A 71 -6.17 -5.38 -9.52
C LEU A 71 -7.41 -4.85 -8.80
N HIS A 72 -7.22 -4.40 -7.56
CA HIS A 72 -8.27 -3.66 -6.86
C HIS A 72 -8.55 -2.34 -7.58
N ARG A 73 -9.83 -2.06 -7.90
CA ARG A 73 -10.25 -0.87 -8.68
C ARG A 73 -9.70 0.46 -8.15
N ALA A 74 -9.59 0.59 -6.83
CA ALA A 74 -9.11 1.80 -6.16
C ALA A 74 -7.65 2.15 -6.49
N MET A 75 -6.81 1.16 -6.82
CA MET A 75 -5.41 1.36 -7.18
C MET A 75 -5.21 1.82 -8.63
N ILE A 76 -6.21 1.61 -9.52
CA ILE A 76 -6.07 1.84 -10.96
C ILE A 76 -5.68 3.28 -11.32
N PRO A 77 -6.32 4.34 -10.76
CA PRO A 77 -5.96 5.71 -11.11
C PRO A 77 -4.49 6.04 -10.81
N ASP A 78 -3.99 5.52 -9.68
CA ASP A 78 -2.63 5.79 -9.19
C ASP A 78 -1.60 5.01 -9.97
N LEU A 79 -1.92 3.74 -10.29
CA LEU A 79 -1.11 2.94 -11.19
C LEU A 79 -0.96 3.64 -12.55
N LEU A 80 -2.04 4.15 -13.14
CA LEU A 80 -1.97 4.86 -14.42
C LEU A 80 -1.11 6.13 -14.32
N ARG A 81 -1.25 6.92 -13.24
CA ARG A 81 -0.38 8.09 -13.01
C ARG A 81 1.09 7.68 -12.91
N MET A 82 1.40 6.62 -12.18
CA MET A 82 2.77 6.12 -12.03
C MET A 82 3.34 5.61 -13.36
N LEU A 83 2.58 4.81 -14.12
CA LEU A 83 3.00 4.27 -15.41
C LEU A 83 3.24 5.38 -16.43
N ASN A 84 2.39 6.42 -16.45
CA ASN A 84 2.58 7.58 -17.31
C ASN A 84 3.83 8.37 -16.93
N ALA A 85 4.08 8.58 -15.63
CA ALA A 85 5.30 9.24 -15.16
C ALA A 85 6.56 8.44 -15.50
N ALA A 86 6.52 7.11 -15.32
CA ALA A 86 7.64 6.23 -15.68
C ALA A 86 7.89 6.25 -17.19
N LYS A 87 6.84 6.21 -18.01
CA LYS A 87 6.95 6.27 -19.47
C LYS A 87 7.55 7.58 -19.98
N ALA A 88 7.26 8.69 -19.28
CA ALA A 88 7.76 10.02 -19.64
C ALA A 88 9.21 10.27 -19.18
N ASP A 89 9.76 9.44 -18.28
CA ASP A 89 11.09 9.62 -17.70
C ASP A 89 12.12 8.70 -18.39
N PRO A 90 13.05 9.24 -19.19
CA PRO A 90 14.04 8.43 -19.90
C PRO A 90 15.00 7.68 -18.96
N SER A 91 15.14 8.12 -17.69
CA SER A 91 15.98 7.44 -16.71
C SER A 91 15.46 6.06 -16.30
N VAL A 92 14.17 5.77 -16.57
CA VAL A 92 13.58 4.43 -16.35
C VAL A 92 14.28 3.39 -17.22
N GLY A 93 14.69 3.75 -18.45
CA GLY A 93 15.48 2.89 -19.33
C GLY A 93 14.81 1.54 -19.65
N GLY A 94 13.47 1.50 -19.65
CA GLY A 94 12.62 0.32 -19.83
C GLY A 94 11.13 0.64 -19.59
N THR A 95 10.30 -0.40 -19.52
CA THR A 95 8.87 -0.31 -19.24
C THR A 95 8.52 -1.14 -18.01
N LEU A 96 7.73 -0.58 -17.10
CA LEU A 96 7.18 -1.28 -15.94
C LEU A 96 5.98 -2.12 -16.33
N HIS A 97 5.95 -3.37 -15.88
CA HIS A 97 4.86 -4.31 -16.11
C HIS A 97 4.44 -5.01 -14.81
N GLY A 98 3.21 -5.53 -14.79
CA GLY A 98 2.72 -6.42 -13.74
C GLY A 98 3.13 -7.87 -14.04
N LEU A 99 4.04 -8.42 -13.25
CA LEU A 99 4.42 -9.84 -13.27
C LEU A 99 3.36 -10.71 -12.59
N SER A 100 2.90 -10.25 -11.43
CA SER A 100 1.87 -10.85 -10.59
C SER A 100 0.99 -9.74 -10.01
N CYS A 101 -0.30 -10.05 -9.90
CA CYS A 101 -1.35 -9.12 -9.51
C CYS A 101 -2.29 -9.84 -8.52
N HIS A 102 -3.59 -9.55 -8.52
CA HIS A 102 -4.56 -10.26 -7.67
C HIS A 102 -4.46 -11.78 -7.83
N ARG A 103 -4.41 -12.47 -6.69
CA ARG A 103 -4.36 -13.93 -6.63
C ARG A 103 -5.17 -14.40 -5.43
N GLU A 104 -6.30 -15.02 -5.73
CA GLU A 104 -7.20 -15.59 -4.72
C GLU A 104 -6.51 -16.65 -3.86
N VAL A 105 -7.01 -16.83 -2.63
CA VAL A 105 -6.47 -17.78 -1.63
C VAL A 105 -6.32 -19.20 -2.20
N ALA A 106 -7.33 -19.70 -2.92
CA ALA A 106 -7.29 -21.03 -3.52
C ALA A 106 -6.14 -21.19 -4.53
N ARG A 107 -5.92 -20.16 -5.35
CA ARG A 107 -4.79 -20.13 -6.29
C ARG A 107 -3.46 -19.95 -5.57
N GLN A 108 -3.41 -19.19 -4.48
CA GLN A 108 -2.21 -19.05 -3.65
C GLN A 108 -1.78 -20.40 -3.09
N ARG A 109 -2.73 -21.26 -2.68
CA ARG A 109 -2.44 -22.64 -2.26
C ARG A 109 -1.68 -23.39 -3.35
N ASN A 110 -2.17 -23.37 -4.59
CA ASN A 110 -1.51 -24.05 -5.70
C ASN A 110 -0.08 -23.52 -5.97
N VAL A 111 0.13 -22.20 -5.84
CA VAL A 111 1.47 -21.60 -5.99
C VAL A 111 2.39 -22.02 -4.86
N PHE A 112 1.91 -22.00 -3.62
CA PHE A 112 2.67 -22.43 -2.45
C PHE A 112 3.05 -23.90 -2.57
N CYS A 113 2.11 -24.75 -2.96
CA CYS A 113 2.25 -26.22 -3.07
C CYS A 113 3.03 -26.73 -4.26
N ARG A 114 3.37 -25.89 -5.24
CA ARG A 114 4.01 -26.37 -6.48
C ARG A 114 5.38 -27.01 -6.26
N ASP A 115 6.07 -26.67 -5.18
CA ASP A 115 7.43 -27.10 -4.91
C ASP A 115 7.47 -27.92 -3.64
N HIS A 116 7.76 -29.21 -3.80
CA HIS A 116 7.86 -30.19 -2.73
C HIS A 116 9.30 -30.49 -2.34
N SER A 117 10.28 -29.80 -2.92
CA SER A 117 11.71 -30.04 -2.67
C SER A 117 12.21 -29.38 -1.37
N VAL A 118 11.42 -28.48 -0.79
CA VAL A 118 11.73 -27.72 0.42
C VAL A 118 10.59 -27.82 1.44
N SER A 119 10.89 -27.60 2.72
CA SER A 119 9.87 -27.57 3.76
C SER A 119 8.89 -26.41 3.57
N ALA A 120 7.69 -26.51 4.15
CA ALA A 120 6.72 -25.41 4.12
C ALA A 120 7.27 -24.13 4.79
N ALA A 121 8.11 -24.26 5.82
CA ALA A 121 8.75 -23.13 6.48
C ALA A 121 9.78 -22.44 5.57
N GLU A 122 10.63 -23.19 4.86
CA GLU A 122 11.58 -22.65 3.89
C GLU A 122 10.86 -22.03 2.70
N ARG A 123 9.80 -22.68 2.21
CA ARG A 123 8.92 -22.15 1.15
C ARG A 123 8.34 -20.80 1.53
N ALA A 124 7.91 -20.65 2.79
CA ALA A 124 7.30 -19.43 3.31
C ALA A 124 8.23 -18.21 3.36
N ILE A 125 9.56 -18.40 3.23
CA ILE A 125 10.50 -17.28 3.11
C ILE A 125 10.23 -16.45 1.85
N SER A 126 9.85 -17.10 0.75
CA SER A 126 9.67 -16.44 -0.57
C SER A 126 8.25 -16.53 -1.12
N VAL A 127 7.38 -17.38 -0.57
CA VAL A 127 6.01 -17.55 -1.04
C VAL A 127 5.10 -17.59 0.17
N ALA A 128 4.24 -16.59 0.35
CA ALA A 128 3.32 -16.55 1.48
C ALA A 128 2.40 -17.80 1.51
N PRO A 129 2.06 -18.33 2.70
CA PRO A 129 1.01 -19.35 2.83
C PRO A 129 -0.33 -18.87 2.24
N ALA A 130 -1.18 -19.81 1.82
CA ALA A 130 -2.54 -19.48 1.40
C ALA A 130 -3.29 -18.80 2.56
N GLY A 131 -4.05 -17.73 2.29
CA GLY A 131 -4.67 -16.89 3.33
C GLY A 131 -3.74 -15.85 3.95
N HIS A 132 -2.46 -15.81 3.56
CA HIS A 132 -1.47 -14.89 4.14
C HIS A 132 -0.70 -14.08 3.06
N SER A 133 -1.16 -14.10 1.80
CA SER A 133 -0.54 -13.33 0.71
C SER A 133 -1.19 -11.97 0.54
N GLU A 134 -0.39 -10.90 0.47
CA GLU A 134 -0.90 -9.56 0.15
C GLU A 134 -1.59 -9.50 -1.24
N HIS A 135 -1.25 -10.40 -2.17
CA HIS A 135 -1.93 -10.47 -3.48
C HIS A 135 -3.41 -10.84 -3.40
N ALA A 136 -3.86 -11.52 -2.35
CA ALA A 136 -5.29 -11.83 -2.14
C ALA A 136 -6.13 -10.55 -1.96
N THR A 137 -5.50 -9.47 -1.48
CA THR A 137 -6.17 -8.18 -1.25
C THR A 137 -6.43 -7.41 -2.55
N GLY A 138 -5.75 -7.78 -3.65
CA GLY A 138 -5.79 -7.06 -4.93
C GLY A 138 -5.02 -5.73 -4.95
N TYR A 139 -4.47 -5.29 -3.82
CA TYR A 139 -3.66 -4.06 -3.71
C TYR A 139 -2.16 -4.30 -3.94
N ALA A 140 -1.70 -5.55 -4.04
CA ALA A 140 -0.29 -5.88 -4.24
C ALA A 140 0.03 -6.25 -5.69
N ILE A 141 1.17 -5.75 -6.16
CA ILE A 141 1.73 -5.96 -7.50
C ILE A 141 3.18 -6.42 -7.36
N ASP A 142 3.54 -7.48 -8.08
CA ASP A 142 4.93 -7.75 -8.41
C ASP A 142 5.27 -7.04 -9.70
N PHE A 143 6.18 -6.07 -9.67
CA PHE A 143 6.65 -5.38 -10.86
C PHE A 143 7.75 -6.17 -11.58
N ALA A 144 7.66 -6.18 -12.90
CA ALA A 144 8.71 -6.61 -13.81
C ALA A 144 9.13 -5.44 -14.70
N VAL A 145 10.33 -5.54 -15.26
CA VAL A 145 10.88 -4.53 -16.17
C VAL A 145 11.11 -5.17 -17.54
N ARG A 146 10.74 -4.46 -18.61
CA ARG A 146 11.06 -4.87 -19.98
C ARG A 146 11.87 -3.81 -20.72
N PRO A 147 12.94 -4.19 -21.45
CA PRO A 147 13.54 -5.54 -21.47
C PRO A 147 14.20 -5.91 -20.13
N ALA A 148 14.29 -7.21 -19.81
CA ALA A 148 14.75 -7.70 -18.50
C ALA A 148 16.26 -7.52 -18.22
N LYS A 149 17.05 -7.19 -19.26
CA LYS A 149 18.48 -6.82 -19.18
C LYS A 149 19.33 -7.68 -18.22
N GLY A 150 19.24 -9.01 -18.35
CA GLY A 150 20.12 -9.95 -17.65
C GLY A 150 19.76 -10.26 -16.20
N CYS A 151 18.60 -9.80 -15.71
CA CYS A 151 18.06 -10.19 -14.41
C CYS A 151 16.72 -10.91 -14.61
N PRO A 152 16.52 -12.13 -14.07
CA PRO A 152 15.22 -12.77 -14.06
C PRO A 152 14.18 -11.94 -13.30
N ASP A 153 12.90 -12.14 -13.66
CA ASP A 153 11.79 -11.52 -12.93
C ASP A 153 11.73 -12.03 -11.48
N ALA A 154 11.29 -11.16 -10.57
CA ALA A 154 11.20 -11.45 -9.13
C ALA A 154 12.54 -11.90 -8.49
N GLU A 155 13.65 -11.29 -8.93
CA GLU A 155 14.97 -11.49 -8.32
C GLU A 155 15.58 -10.19 -7.80
N ALA A 156 16.44 -10.34 -6.79
CA ALA A 156 17.07 -9.21 -6.08
C ALA A 156 17.90 -8.31 -7.01
N CYS A 157 18.50 -8.89 -8.07
CA CYS A 157 19.24 -8.12 -9.08
C CYS A 157 18.41 -7.02 -9.75
N MET A 158 17.07 -7.10 -9.72
CA MET A 158 16.23 -6.08 -10.34
C MET A 158 16.43 -4.72 -9.69
N ALA A 159 16.76 -4.67 -8.39
CA ALA A 159 16.98 -3.42 -7.66
C ALA A 159 18.12 -2.58 -8.25
N ALA A 160 19.04 -3.22 -8.98
CA ALA A 160 20.12 -2.56 -9.70
C ALA A 160 19.72 -2.08 -11.11
N THR A 161 18.50 -2.31 -11.57
CA THR A 161 18.01 -1.80 -12.85
C THR A 161 17.62 -0.31 -12.73
N PRO A 162 17.75 0.49 -13.81
CA PRO A 162 17.31 1.88 -13.79
C PRO A 162 15.82 2.03 -13.44
N ALA A 163 14.95 1.17 -13.99
CA ALA A 163 13.52 1.20 -13.72
C ALA A 163 13.17 0.87 -12.25
N ALA A 164 13.84 -0.11 -11.62
CA ALA A 164 13.59 -0.39 -10.21
C ALA A 164 14.11 0.72 -9.30
N ARG A 165 15.26 1.35 -9.62
CA ARG A 165 15.72 2.55 -8.91
C ARG A 165 14.73 3.70 -9.02
N TRP A 166 14.17 3.91 -10.21
CA TRP A 166 13.11 4.89 -10.41
C TRP A 166 11.87 4.56 -9.57
N LEU A 167 11.46 3.29 -9.53
CA LEU A 167 10.34 2.82 -8.72
C LEU A 167 10.60 3.09 -7.23
N ILE A 168 11.78 2.72 -6.71
CA ILE A 168 12.19 2.99 -5.33
C ILE A 168 12.12 4.49 -4.99
N ALA A 169 12.54 5.36 -5.90
CA ALA A 169 12.53 6.80 -5.66
C ALA A 169 11.13 7.44 -5.78
N ASN A 170 10.25 6.90 -6.64
CA ASN A 170 9.04 7.62 -7.07
C ASN A 170 7.72 6.95 -6.69
N ALA A 171 7.67 5.63 -6.55
CA ALA A 171 6.43 4.89 -6.29
C ALA A 171 5.63 5.38 -5.06
N PRO A 172 6.26 5.82 -3.94
CA PRO A 172 5.53 6.38 -2.81
C PRO A 172 4.70 7.63 -3.16
N ARG A 173 5.11 8.41 -4.16
CA ARG A 173 4.37 9.60 -4.62
C ARG A 173 3.05 9.24 -5.29
N PHE A 174 2.88 7.97 -5.68
CA PHE A 174 1.69 7.41 -6.27
C PHE A 174 1.00 6.40 -5.33
N GLY A 175 1.33 6.42 -4.03
CA GLY A 175 0.65 5.58 -3.04
C GLY A 175 1.13 4.13 -2.99
N PHE A 176 2.23 3.79 -3.66
CA PHE A 176 2.84 2.46 -3.61
C PHE A 176 4.00 2.42 -2.60
N GLU A 177 4.03 1.39 -1.76
CA GLU A 177 5.11 1.16 -0.81
C GLU A 177 5.66 -0.27 -0.90
N MET A 178 6.96 -0.44 -0.67
CA MET A 178 7.64 -1.73 -0.77
C MET A 178 7.48 -2.52 0.52
N SER A 179 6.65 -3.57 0.50
CA SER A 179 6.24 -4.31 1.71
C SER A 179 7.40 -5.00 2.41
N PHE A 180 8.35 -5.55 1.65
CA PHE A 180 9.43 -6.40 2.18
C PHE A 180 10.81 -5.83 1.84
N PRO A 181 11.25 -4.75 2.54
CA PRO A 181 12.58 -4.19 2.33
C PRO A 181 13.71 -5.12 2.76
N ALA A 182 14.93 -4.80 2.32
CA ALA A 182 16.14 -5.48 2.79
C ALA A 182 16.24 -5.35 4.32
N GLY A 183 16.50 -6.47 4.99
CA GLY A 183 16.60 -6.52 6.45
C GLY A 183 15.27 -6.31 7.19
N ASN A 184 14.12 -6.52 6.53
CA ASN A 184 12.82 -6.43 7.21
C ASN A 184 12.74 -7.43 8.39
N ASN A 185 12.22 -6.97 9.53
CA ASN A 185 12.07 -7.81 10.73
C ASN A 185 10.91 -8.82 10.63
N GLN A 186 10.18 -8.82 9.51
CA GLN A 186 9.08 -9.72 9.24
C GLN A 186 9.58 -11.14 8.90
N ARG A 187 10.90 -11.28 8.62
CA ARG A 187 11.57 -12.53 8.20
C ARG A 187 11.06 -13.08 6.87
N VAL A 188 10.55 -12.19 6.02
CA VAL A 188 10.23 -12.46 4.61
C VAL A 188 11.46 -12.08 3.78
N LYS A 189 11.69 -12.77 2.65
CA LYS A 189 12.75 -12.43 1.69
C LYS A 189 12.70 -10.94 1.36
N TRP A 190 13.83 -10.35 1.03
CA TRP A 190 13.84 -9.03 0.40
C TRP A 190 13.23 -9.14 -1.00
N GLU A 191 12.14 -8.41 -1.24
CA GLU A 191 11.37 -8.48 -2.48
C GLU A 191 11.29 -7.10 -3.16
N PRO A 192 12.33 -6.64 -3.86
CA PRO A 192 12.31 -5.35 -4.56
C PRO A 192 11.24 -5.25 -5.66
N TRP A 193 10.68 -6.38 -6.09
CA TRP A 193 9.55 -6.45 -7.03
C TRP A 193 8.20 -6.24 -6.37
N HIS A 194 8.03 -6.52 -5.07
CA HIS A 194 6.72 -6.61 -4.42
C HIS A 194 6.31 -5.30 -3.75
N TRP A 195 5.21 -4.73 -4.23
CA TRP A 195 4.71 -3.44 -3.80
C TRP A 195 3.22 -3.51 -3.51
N ARG A 196 2.78 -2.85 -2.44
CA ARG A 196 1.36 -2.67 -2.13
C ARG A 196 0.94 -1.22 -2.30
N TRP A 197 -0.30 -1.01 -2.71
CA TRP A 197 -0.91 0.30 -2.78
C TRP A 197 -1.70 0.61 -1.49
N VAL A 198 -1.46 1.80 -0.94
CA VAL A 198 -2.13 2.34 0.25
C VAL A 198 -2.72 3.74 0.02
N GLY A 199 -2.67 4.23 -1.22
CA GLY A 199 -3.05 5.59 -1.59
C GLY A 199 -2.05 6.63 -1.12
N THR A 200 -1.97 7.74 -1.86
CA THR A 200 -1.11 8.89 -1.58
C THR A 200 -1.47 9.60 -0.27
N SER A 201 -2.72 9.50 0.16
CA SER A 201 -3.19 10.01 1.45
C SER A 201 -4.34 9.15 2.00
N PRO A 202 -4.62 9.21 3.33
CA PRO A 202 -5.75 8.48 3.91
C PRO A 202 -7.12 8.86 3.34
N ASN A 203 -7.26 10.07 2.78
CA ASN A 203 -8.51 10.61 2.27
C ASN A 203 -8.76 10.28 0.79
N GLU A 204 -7.79 9.66 0.12
CA GLU A 204 -7.95 9.24 -1.27
C GLU A 204 -8.98 8.11 -1.38
N PRO A 205 -9.88 8.11 -2.39
CA PRO A 205 -10.89 7.07 -2.54
C PRO A 205 -10.30 5.65 -2.51
N GLY A 206 -10.79 4.81 -1.59
CA GLY A 206 -10.32 3.44 -1.36
C GLY A 206 -9.02 3.30 -0.55
N ALA A 207 -8.27 4.39 -0.32
CA ALA A 207 -7.05 4.36 0.48
C ALA A 207 -7.32 3.99 1.95
N ALA A 208 -8.43 4.44 2.52
CA ALA A 208 -8.84 4.08 3.88
C ALA A 208 -8.99 2.56 4.05
N GLN A 209 -9.62 1.88 3.07
CA GLN A 209 -9.78 0.42 3.09
C GLN A 209 -8.42 -0.28 2.92
N ALA A 210 -7.61 0.12 1.94
CA ALA A 210 -6.27 -0.43 1.75
C ALA A 210 -5.40 -0.28 3.01
N ARG A 211 -5.41 0.89 3.63
CA ARG A 211 -4.67 1.18 4.86
C ARG A 211 -5.17 0.37 6.05
N ALA A 212 -6.47 0.09 6.13
CA ALA A 212 -7.03 -0.78 7.16
C ALA A 212 -6.53 -2.23 6.99
N VAL A 213 -6.55 -2.74 5.75
CA VAL A 213 -6.02 -4.08 5.39
C VAL A 213 -4.56 -4.22 5.81
N PHE A 214 -3.73 -3.21 5.55
CA PHE A 214 -2.30 -3.24 5.86
C PHE A 214 -1.92 -2.59 7.21
N ALA A 215 -2.88 -2.24 8.07
CA ALA A 215 -2.61 -1.43 9.26
C ALA A 215 -1.56 -2.06 10.18
N ARG A 216 -1.68 -3.37 10.45
CA ARG A 216 -0.72 -4.11 11.29
C ARG A 216 0.66 -4.20 10.64
N ALA A 217 0.70 -4.54 9.35
CA ALA A 217 1.96 -4.61 8.60
C ALA A 217 2.67 -3.26 8.60
N ARG A 218 1.97 -2.17 8.30
CA ARG A 218 2.54 -0.80 8.29
C ARG A 218 3.04 -0.35 9.65
N ALA A 219 2.33 -0.68 10.73
CA ALA A 219 2.69 -0.28 12.08
C ALA A 219 3.90 -1.06 12.63
N GLN A 220 3.97 -2.37 12.37
CA GLN A 220 4.97 -3.26 12.98
C GLN A 220 6.17 -3.53 12.08
N PHE A 221 5.97 -3.53 10.76
CA PHE A 221 6.96 -3.83 9.74
C PHE A 221 6.84 -2.79 8.61
N PRO A 222 7.23 -1.53 8.90
CA PRO A 222 7.02 -0.43 7.97
C PRO A 222 7.72 -0.71 6.64
N ALA A 223 6.99 -0.44 5.56
CA ALA A 223 7.53 -0.51 4.21
C ALA A 223 8.68 0.49 4.04
N ASN A 224 9.63 0.16 3.17
CA ASN A 224 10.72 1.06 2.81
C ASN A 224 11.13 0.84 1.36
N PRO A 225 10.94 1.80 0.44
CA PRO A 225 10.35 3.10 0.70
C PRO A 225 8.85 2.96 1.04
N GLY A 226 8.39 3.81 1.97
CA GLY A 226 7.03 3.81 2.49
C GLY A 226 6.26 5.07 2.10
N VAL A 227 4.94 4.96 2.01
CA VAL A 227 4.08 6.14 1.85
C VAL A 227 3.92 6.82 3.20
N ARG A 228 4.39 8.06 3.29
CA ARG A 228 4.27 8.89 4.50
C ARG A 228 3.08 9.83 4.35
N ASP A 229 2.31 9.97 5.41
CA ASP A 229 1.20 10.93 5.41
C ASP A 229 1.77 12.36 5.44
N PRO A 230 1.19 13.30 4.68
CA PRO A 230 1.61 14.69 4.75
C PRO A 230 1.43 15.19 6.19
N LEU A 231 2.47 15.80 6.75
CA LEU A 231 2.41 16.41 8.08
C LEU A 231 1.29 17.45 8.09
N LYS A 232 0.29 17.27 8.94
CA LYS A 232 -0.70 18.32 9.23
C LYS A 232 -0.03 19.37 10.11
N VAL A 233 0.60 20.37 9.51
CA VAL A 233 1.08 21.55 10.24
C VAL A 233 -0.13 22.39 10.62
N MET A 234 -0.63 22.24 11.84
CA MET A 234 -1.63 23.14 12.40
C MET A 234 -0.93 24.40 12.90
N VAL A 235 -1.01 25.49 12.13
CA VAL A 235 -0.56 26.81 12.59
C VAL A 235 -1.62 27.35 13.55
N THR A 236 -1.40 27.20 14.86
CA THR A 236 -2.41 27.55 15.87
C THR A 236 -2.57 29.05 16.12
N SER A 237 -1.61 29.87 15.70
CA SER A 237 -1.69 31.34 15.57
C SER A 237 -0.28 31.87 15.31
N GLN A 238 -0.10 32.78 14.35
CA GLN A 238 1.11 33.60 14.34
C GLN A 238 1.07 34.53 15.57
N PRO A 239 2.14 34.61 16.38
CA PRO A 239 2.24 35.67 17.38
C PRO A 239 2.15 37.03 16.66
N PRO A 240 1.53 38.05 17.29
CA PRO A 240 1.38 39.36 16.69
C PRO A 240 2.75 39.88 16.26
N VAL A 241 2.83 40.40 15.04
CA VAL A 241 4.04 41.05 14.51
C VAL A 241 4.42 42.15 15.51
N PRO A 242 5.67 42.16 16.03
CA PRO A 242 6.12 43.21 16.93
C PRO A 242 5.86 44.58 16.28
N ALA A 243 5.21 45.48 17.01
CA ALA A 243 4.97 46.83 16.52
C ALA A 243 6.29 47.46 16.09
N ALA A 244 6.35 47.97 14.86
CA ALA A 244 7.53 48.65 14.36
C ALA A 244 7.86 49.82 15.31
N PRO A 245 9.14 50.03 15.67
CA PRO A 245 9.53 51.15 16.49
C PRO A 245 9.11 52.47 15.82
N PRO A 246 8.70 53.48 16.59
CA PRO A 246 8.29 54.77 16.04
C PRO A 246 9.41 55.36 15.20
N ALA A 247 9.05 55.91 14.05
CA ALA A 247 10.01 56.53 13.14
C ALA A 247 10.79 57.64 13.87
N PRO A 248 12.11 57.76 13.64
CA PRO A 248 12.91 58.81 14.26
C PRO A 248 12.39 60.20 13.85
N PRO A 249 12.43 61.19 14.75
CA PRO A 249 11.93 62.52 14.48
C PRO A 249 12.68 63.15 13.30
N ALA A 250 11.94 63.85 12.43
CA ALA A 250 12.48 64.48 11.24
C ALA A 250 13.57 65.52 11.61
N PRO A 251 14.64 65.65 10.81
CA PRO A 251 15.72 66.59 11.09
C PRO A 251 15.21 68.04 11.07
N VAL A 252 15.52 68.79 12.13
CA VAL A 252 15.24 70.23 12.20
C VAL A 252 16.19 70.97 11.25
N VAL A 253 15.67 71.45 10.13
CA VAL A 253 16.40 72.33 9.20
C VAL A 253 16.57 73.70 9.84
N LYS A 254 17.75 74.00 10.38
CA LYS A 254 18.12 75.37 10.75
C LYS A 254 18.29 76.21 9.48
N LYS A 255 17.36 77.12 9.21
CA LYS A 255 17.50 78.13 8.15
C LYS A 255 18.73 79.00 8.45
N GLY A 256 19.79 78.82 7.66
CA GLY A 256 20.96 79.70 7.67
C GLY A 256 20.58 81.12 7.26
N LYS A 257 20.95 82.11 8.08
CA LYS A 257 20.90 83.53 7.72
C LYS A 257 21.93 83.77 6.61
N ARG A 258 21.46 84.22 5.44
CA ARG A 258 22.30 84.78 4.39
C ARG A 258 22.93 86.09 4.89
N ARG A 259 24.23 86.23 4.70
CA ARG A 259 24.97 87.50 4.63
C ARG A 259 25.66 87.55 3.29
#